data_AF-A0A1F6JHB8-F1
#
_entry.id   AF-A0A1F6JHB8-F1
#
_cell.length_a   1.000
_cell.length_b   1.000
_cell.length_c   1.000
_cell.angle_alpha   90.00
_cell.angle_beta   90.00
_cell.angle_gamma   90.00
#
_symmetry.space_group_name_H-M   'P 1'
#
loop_
_entity.id
_entity.type
_entity.pdbx_description
1 polymer ?
#
loop_
_entity_poly.entity_id
_entity_poly.type
_entity_poly.pdbx_seq_one_letter_code
_entity_poly.pdbx_strand_id
1 'polypeptide(L)'
;MKNKIDCYGASVSMRISEAQIQWERFNAMLVINTIFIGLIGFSFGKDFIVPTPIKEFLPLFGIFLCVLWFKVTRRGFMWTQFWTETARKIEEKDVDKNQIRPFNDGLIHKIENKTLLNTSISSYLIIAIFALIYFALLLITISTFLNNLCI
;
A
#
# COMPACT_ATOMS: atom_id res chain seq x y z
N MET A 1 1.19 -0.44 38.88
CA MET A 1 0.11 -0.97 38.00
C MET A 1 -0.44 0.08 37.04
N LYS A 2 -0.82 1.29 37.50
CA LYS A 2 -1.38 2.38 36.65
C LYS A 2 -0.58 2.64 35.36
N ASN A 3 0.72 2.90 35.49
CA ASN A 3 1.63 3.20 34.38
C ASN A 3 1.71 2.08 33.29
N LYS A 4 1.43 0.81 33.64
CA LYS A 4 1.54 -0.32 32.70
C LYS A 4 0.28 -0.51 31.85
N ILE A 5 -0.89 -0.30 32.45
CA ILE A 5 -2.18 -0.26 31.73
C ILE A 5 -2.16 0.92 30.75
N ASP A 6 -1.55 2.04 31.16
CA ASP A 6 -1.35 3.21 30.30
C ASP A 6 -0.44 2.87 29.08
N CYS A 7 0.66 2.11 29.27
CA CYS A 7 1.52 1.66 28.16
C CYS A 7 0.84 0.69 27.19
N TYR A 8 0.01 -0.22 27.70
CA TYR A 8 -0.79 -1.11 26.85
C TYR A 8 -1.78 -0.30 26.02
N GLY A 9 -2.57 0.57 26.67
CA GLY A 9 -3.51 1.47 26.01
C GLY A 9 -2.83 2.31 24.92
N ALA A 10 -1.68 2.91 25.23
CA ALA A 10 -0.89 3.65 24.26
C ALA A 10 -0.45 2.79 23.06
N SER A 11 0.00 1.55 23.28
CA SER A 11 0.41 0.64 22.19
C SER A 11 -0.76 0.26 21.28
N VAL A 12 -1.95 0.03 21.85
CA VAL A 12 -3.17 -0.24 21.09
C VAL A 12 -3.61 0.99 20.31
N SER A 13 -3.63 2.17 20.93
CA SER A 13 -3.94 3.43 20.25
C SER A 13 -2.97 3.72 19.09
N MET A 14 -1.67 3.48 19.28
CA MET A 14 -0.67 3.60 18.22
C MET A 14 -0.92 2.61 17.09
N ARG A 15 -1.28 1.35 17.41
CA ARG A 15 -1.60 0.34 16.39
C ARG A 15 -2.81 0.74 15.53
N ILE A 16 -3.86 1.27 16.16
CA ILE A 16 -5.07 1.75 15.48
C ILE A 16 -4.75 2.96 14.61
N SER A 17 -4.02 3.93 15.15
CA SER A 17 -3.62 5.14 14.40
C SER A 17 -2.78 4.79 13.17
N GLU A 18 -1.79 3.90 13.30
CA GLU A 18 -0.98 3.44 12.16
C GLU A 18 -1.83 2.70 11.10
N ALA A 19 -2.81 1.90 11.52
CA ALA A 19 -3.72 1.23 10.58
C ALA A 19 -4.53 2.26 9.76
N GLN A 20 -5.03 3.31 10.42
CA GLN A 20 -5.80 4.37 9.78
C GLN A 20 -4.92 5.16 8.80
N ILE A 21 -3.73 5.58 9.24
CA ILE A 21 -2.77 6.29 8.38
C ILE A 21 -2.40 5.44 7.16
N GLN A 22 -2.21 4.14 7.36
CA GLN A 22 -1.92 3.21 6.27
C GLN A 22 -3.07 3.12 5.27
N TRP A 23 -4.32 3.04 5.75
CA TRP A 23 -5.52 3.02 4.91
C TRP A 23 -5.68 4.32 4.11
N GLU A 24 -5.51 5.47 4.75
CA GLU A 24 -5.58 6.79 4.11
C GLU A 24 -4.51 6.95 3.01
N ARG A 25 -3.26 6.58 3.30
CA ARG A 25 -2.17 6.59 2.30
C ARG A 25 -2.46 5.67 1.13
N PHE A 26 -3.03 4.48 1.39
CA PHE A 26 -3.38 3.53 0.35
C PHE A 26 -4.45 4.10 -0.60
N ASN A 27 -5.51 4.71 -0.05
CA ASN A 27 -6.57 5.35 -0.84
C ASN A 27 -6.06 6.57 -1.61
N ALA A 28 -5.22 7.40 -1.01
CA ALA A 28 -4.61 8.53 -1.70
C ALA A 28 -3.81 8.07 -2.92
N MET A 29 -3.01 7.01 -2.77
CA MET A 29 -2.24 6.45 -3.89
C MET A 29 -3.12 5.81 -4.95
N LEU A 30 -4.23 5.15 -4.59
CA LEU A 30 -5.22 4.66 -5.56
C LEU A 30 -5.78 5.80 -6.43
N VAL A 31 -6.20 6.90 -5.79
CA VAL A 31 -6.73 8.08 -6.48
C VAL A 31 -5.67 8.69 -7.40
N ILE A 32 -4.45 8.91 -6.90
CA ILE A 32 -3.34 9.46 -7.68
C ILE A 32 -3.07 8.59 -8.91
N ASN A 33 -2.97 7.26 -8.75
CA ASN A 33 -2.71 6.37 -9.87
C ASN A 33 -3.85 6.34 -10.88
N THR A 34 -5.10 6.46 -10.43
CA THR A 34 -6.27 6.52 -11.32
C THR A 34 -6.26 7.81 -12.14
N ILE A 35 -5.92 8.94 -11.52
CA ILE A 35 -5.74 10.22 -12.22
C ILE A 35 -4.62 10.12 -13.26
N PHE A 36 -3.47 9.53 -12.90
CA PHE A 36 -2.36 9.35 -13.84
C PHE A 36 -2.73 8.47 -15.03
N ILE A 37 -3.41 7.34 -14.82
CA ILE A 37 -3.91 6.51 -15.92
C ILE A 37 -4.87 7.31 -16.80
N GLY A 38 -5.78 8.08 -16.20
CA GLY A 38 -6.71 8.95 -16.94
C GLY A 38 -5.97 9.98 -17.81
N LEU A 39 -4.95 10.65 -17.25
CA LEU A 39 -4.12 11.62 -17.99
C LEU A 39 -3.36 10.95 -19.14
N ILE A 40 -2.79 9.75 -18.92
CA ILE A 40 -2.15 8.99 -19.98
C ILE A 40 -3.17 8.63 -21.07
N GLY A 41 -4.36 8.15 -20.69
CA GLY A 41 -5.44 7.84 -21.62
C GLY A 41 -5.86 9.05 -22.46
N PHE A 42 -6.04 10.22 -21.84
CA PHE A 42 -6.35 11.45 -22.57
C PHE A 42 -5.23 11.89 -23.51
N SER A 43 -3.96 11.64 -23.15
CA SER A 43 -2.82 11.98 -24.00
C SER A 43 -2.78 11.18 -25.33
N PHE A 44 -3.46 10.04 -25.40
CA PHE A 44 -3.65 9.27 -26.63
C PHE A 44 -4.82 9.77 -27.50
N GLY A 45 -5.68 10.66 -26.97
CA GLY A 45 -6.75 11.29 -27.73
C GLY A 45 -6.24 12.24 -28.81
N LYS A 46 -6.90 12.26 -29.98
CA LYS A 46 -6.54 13.14 -31.10
C LYS A 46 -6.71 14.63 -30.77
N ASP A 47 -7.61 14.95 -29.85
CA ASP A 47 -7.97 16.32 -29.49
C ASP A 47 -7.04 16.93 -28.44
N PHE A 48 -6.16 16.12 -27.81
CA PHE A 48 -5.30 16.57 -26.72
C PHE A 48 -3.82 16.64 -27.17
N ILE A 49 -3.38 17.86 -27.48
CA ILE A 49 -2.02 18.14 -27.94
C ILE A 49 -1.09 18.21 -26.72
N VAL A 50 -0.53 17.07 -26.33
CA VAL A 50 0.57 17.01 -25.34
C VAL A 50 1.89 16.88 -26.10
N PRO A 51 2.94 17.63 -25.71
CA PRO A 51 4.28 17.43 -26.26
C PRO A 51 4.72 15.96 -26.19
N THR A 52 5.24 15.43 -27.29
CA THR A 52 5.74 14.04 -27.40
C THR A 52 6.64 13.59 -26.25
N PRO A 53 7.66 14.35 -25.80
CA PRO A 53 8.51 13.90 -24.69
C PRO A 53 7.71 13.72 -23.40
N ILE A 54 6.72 14.57 -23.14
CA ILE A 54 5.88 14.45 -21.94
C ILE A 54 5.07 13.14 -21.98
N LYS A 55 4.54 12.76 -23.15
CA LYS A 55 3.82 11.47 -23.33
C LYS A 55 4.70 10.26 -23.03
N GLU A 56 5.98 10.32 -23.41
CA GLU A 56 6.97 9.26 -23.18
C GLU A 56 7.38 9.14 -21.71
N PHE A 57 7.52 10.27 -21.00
CA PHE A 57 7.92 10.26 -19.60
C PHE A 57 6.77 9.92 -18.64
N LEU A 58 5.50 10.15 -19.00
CA LEU A 58 4.35 9.91 -18.11
C LEU A 58 4.28 8.46 -17.56
N PRO A 59 4.40 7.40 -18.39
CA PRO A 59 4.42 6.03 -17.90
C PRO A 59 5.61 5.74 -16.96
N LEU A 60 6.78 6.35 -17.20
CA LEU A 60 7.94 6.23 -16.30
C LEU A 60 7.65 6.83 -14.93
N PHE A 61 6.99 7.99 -14.88
CA PHE A 61 6.51 8.58 -13.62
C PHE A 61 5.49 7.69 -12.92
N GLY A 62 4.59 7.03 -13.66
CA GLY A 62 3.65 6.06 -13.08
C GLY A 62 4.33 4.86 -12.42
N ILE A 63 5.35 4.28 -13.08
CA ILE A 63 6.17 3.21 -12.49
C ILE A 63 6.89 3.71 -11.23
N PHE A 64 7.49 4.91 -11.29
CA PHE A 64 8.14 5.51 -10.13
C PHE A 64 7.18 5.70 -8.95
N LEU A 65 5.95 6.16 -9.21
CA LEU A 65 4.90 6.27 -8.19
C LEU A 65 4.54 4.90 -7.59
N CYS A 66 4.50 3.83 -8.39
CA CYS A 66 4.29 2.47 -7.88
C CYS A 66 5.42 2.01 -6.95
N VAL A 67 6.68 2.33 -7.27
CA VAL A 67 7.83 2.03 -6.41
C VAL A 67 7.74 2.79 -5.07
N LEU A 68 7.38 4.07 -5.11
CA LEU A 68 7.15 4.85 -3.89
C LEU A 68 6.00 4.27 -3.08
N TRP A 69 4.89 3.91 -3.72
CA TRP A 69 3.75 3.29 -3.07
C TRP A 69 4.13 1.98 -2.38
N PHE A 70 4.88 1.12 -3.08
CA PHE A 70 5.38 -0.14 -2.52
C PHE A 70 6.22 0.10 -1.26
N LYS A 71 7.16 1.05 -1.28
CA LYS A 71 8.00 1.38 -0.12
C LYS A 71 7.17 1.90 1.06
N VAL A 72 6.22 2.81 0.81
CA VAL A 72 5.34 3.36 1.85
C VAL A 72 4.47 2.27 2.47
N THR A 73 3.85 1.44 1.63
CA THR A 73 3.00 0.32 2.05
C THR A 73 3.80 -0.71 2.87
N ARG A 74 5.00 -1.08 2.41
CA ARG A 74 5.90 -2.00 3.14
C ARG A 74 6.27 -1.46 4.52
N ARG A 75 6.60 -0.17 4.60
CA ARG A 75 6.92 0.48 5.88
C ARG A 75 5.71 0.53 6.81
N GLY A 76 4.50 0.77 6.29
CA GLY A 76 3.25 0.75 7.05
C GLY A 76 2.98 -0.61 7.70
N PHE A 77 3.13 -1.70 6.94
CA PHE A 77 2.96 -3.05 7.47
C PHE A 77 4.02 -3.40 8.54
N MET A 78 5.25 -2.94 8.39
CA MET A 78 6.31 -3.13 9.38
C MET A 78 5.98 -2.44 10.71
N TRP A 79 5.50 -1.19 10.69
CA TRP A 79 5.07 -0.49 11.90
C TRP A 79 3.84 -1.12 12.55
N THR A 80 2.87 -1.50 11.73
CA THR A 80 1.72 -2.29 12.14
C THR A 80 2.15 -3.54 12.92
N GLN A 81 3.11 -4.31 12.39
CA GLN A 81 3.62 -5.51 13.05
C GLN A 81 4.36 -5.16 14.34
N PHE A 82 5.19 -4.11 14.33
CA PHE A 82 5.93 -3.66 15.51
C PHE A 82 5.00 -3.33 16.69
N TRP A 83 3.91 -2.57 16.45
CA TRP A 83 2.96 -2.22 17.50
C TRP A 83 2.13 -3.42 17.97
N THR A 84 1.77 -4.33 17.06
CA THR A 84 1.11 -5.59 17.42
C THR A 84 1.99 -6.45 18.33
N GLU A 85 3.27 -6.62 17.99
CA GLU A 85 4.22 -7.38 18.83
C GLU A 85 4.48 -6.70 20.18
N THR A 86 4.50 -5.37 20.20
CA THR A 86 4.66 -4.60 21.44
C THR A 86 3.45 -4.78 22.36
N ALA A 87 2.23 -4.63 21.82
CA ALA A 87 1.00 -4.87 22.58
C ALA A 87 0.94 -6.30 23.13
N ARG A 88 1.29 -7.30 22.30
CA ARG A 88 1.34 -8.71 22.71
C ARG A 88 2.31 -8.96 23.87
N LYS A 89 3.52 -8.41 23.81
CA LYS A 89 4.52 -8.56 24.88
C LYS A 89 4.06 -7.94 26.21
N ILE A 90 3.24 -6.90 26.15
CA ILE A 90 2.65 -6.29 27.35
C ILE A 90 1.49 -7.16 27.87
N GLU A 91 0.63 -7.68 26.99
CA GLU A 91 -0.44 -8.62 27.36
C GLU A 91 0.12 -9.88 28.06
N GLU A 92 1.22 -10.44 27.55
CA GLU A 92 1.84 -11.65 28.12
C GLU A 92 2.42 -11.45 29.52
N LYS A 93 2.92 -10.25 29.81
CA LYS A 93 3.64 -9.96 31.06
C LYS A 93 2.75 -9.40 32.15
N ASP A 94 1.79 -8.56 31.79
CA ASP A 94 1.18 -7.63 32.73
C ASP A 94 -0.36 -7.66 32.75
N VAL A 95 -1.00 -8.28 31.75
CA VAL A 95 -2.48 -8.43 31.74
C VAL A 95 -2.85 -9.73 32.45
N ASP A 96 -3.77 -9.63 33.41
CA ASP A 96 -4.24 -10.80 34.16
C ASP A 96 -4.84 -11.83 33.21
N LYS A 97 -4.57 -13.12 33.43
CA LYS A 97 -5.01 -14.21 32.54
C LYS A 97 -6.53 -14.31 32.43
N ASN A 98 -7.25 -13.72 33.37
CA ASN A 98 -8.71 -13.66 33.41
C ASN A 98 -9.30 -12.52 32.57
N GLN A 99 -8.47 -11.62 32.02
CA GLN A 99 -8.91 -10.56 31.11
C GLN A 99 -8.76 -10.98 29.65
N ILE A 100 -9.58 -10.39 28.77
CA ILE A 100 -9.54 -10.63 27.33
C ILE A 100 -8.22 -10.09 26.76
N ARG A 101 -7.46 -10.92 26.04
CA ARG A 101 -6.16 -10.57 25.43
C ARG A 101 -6.30 -10.57 23.91
N PRO A 102 -6.87 -9.51 23.30
CA PRO A 102 -7.21 -9.51 21.89
C PRO A 102 -6.04 -9.81 20.95
N PHE A 103 -4.80 -9.44 21.29
CA PHE A 103 -3.66 -9.74 20.43
C PHE A 103 -3.19 -11.19 20.56
N ASN A 104 -3.16 -11.73 21.79
CA ASN A 104 -2.78 -13.12 22.03
C ASN A 104 -3.86 -14.12 21.66
N ASP A 105 -5.11 -13.88 22.07
CA ASP A 105 -6.24 -14.76 21.78
C ASP A 105 -6.63 -14.67 20.28
N GLY A 106 -6.48 -13.48 19.66
CA GLY A 106 -6.69 -13.29 18.23
C GLY A 106 -5.67 -14.01 17.34
N LEU A 107 -4.46 -14.27 17.84
CA LEU A 107 -3.44 -15.08 17.15
C LEU A 107 -3.84 -16.56 17.05
N ILE A 108 -4.46 -17.09 18.11
CA ILE A 108 -4.95 -18.49 18.15
C ILE A 108 -6.02 -18.69 17.08
N HIS A 109 -6.99 -17.77 16.96
CA HIS A 109 -7.99 -17.82 15.90
C HIS A 109 -7.43 -17.50 14.51
N LYS A 110 -6.37 -16.69 14.38
CA LYS A 110 -5.72 -16.42 13.09
C LYS A 110 -4.96 -17.65 12.55
N ILE A 111 -4.42 -18.50 13.43
CA ILE A 111 -3.80 -19.78 13.04
C ILE A 111 -4.87 -20.78 12.57
N GLU A 112 -6.05 -20.74 13.18
CA GLU A 112 -7.18 -21.61 12.89
C GLU A 112 -7.90 -21.22 11.60
N ASN A 113 -8.03 -19.92 11.34
CA ASN A 113 -8.72 -19.39 10.16
C ASN A 113 -7.72 -18.97 9.08
N LYS A 114 -7.34 -19.91 8.20
CA LYS A 114 -6.61 -19.70 6.93
C LYS A 114 -7.45 -18.86 5.95
N THR A 115 -7.87 -17.65 6.33
CA THR A 115 -8.52 -16.75 5.38
C THR A 115 -7.49 -16.30 4.33
N LEU A 116 -7.84 -16.62 3.08
CA LEU A 116 -6.96 -16.92 1.94
C LEU A 116 -6.17 -15.74 1.36
N LEU A 117 -6.27 -14.53 1.91
CA LEU A 117 -5.43 -13.41 1.52
C LEU A 117 -5.16 -12.51 2.73
N ASN A 118 -3.90 -12.54 3.20
CA ASN A 118 -3.38 -11.54 4.13
C ASN A 118 -3.53 -10.15 3.48
N THR A 119 -4.08 -9.16 4.19
CA THR A 119 -4.24 -7.77 3.72
C THR A 119 -2.96 -7.21 3.11
N SER A 120 -1.80 -7.63 3.60
CA SER A 120 -0.50 -7.28 3.02
C SER A 120 -0.35 -7.74 1.58
N ILE A 121 -0.71 -9.00 1.31
CA ILE A 121 -0.63 -9.60 -0.03
C ILE A 121 -1.59 -8.87 -0.97
N SER A 122 -2.83 -8.64 -0.56
CA SER A 122 -3.82 -7.91 -1.37
C SER A 122 -3.33 -6.51 -1.74
N SER A 123 -2.75 -5.76 -0.80
CA SER A 123 -2.19 -4.44 -1.08
C SER A 123 -1.04 -4.51 -2.10
N TYR A 124 -0.14 -5.49 -2.00
CA TYR A 124 0.95 -5.63 -2.97
C TYR A 124 0.48 -6.08 -4.35
N LEU A 125 -0.55 -6.93 -4.42
CA LEU A 125 -1.16 -7.33 -5.70
C LEU A 125 -1.75 -6.13 -6.44
N ILE A 126 -2.47 -5.25 -5.73
CA ILE A 126 -3.02 -4.04 -6.32
C ILE A 126 -1.90 -3.15 -6.87
N ILE A 127 -0.83 -2.93 -6.11
CA ILE A 127 0.33 -2.14 -6.56
C ILE A 127 0.97 -2.78 -7.80
N ALA A 128 1.12 -4.10 -7.82
CA ALA A 128 1.66 -4.83 -8.95
C ALA A 128 0.80 -4.68 -10.21
N ILE A 129 -0.53 -4.69 -10.09
CA ILE A 129 -1.45 -4.46 -11.21
C ILE A 129 -1.22 -3.06 -11.81
N PHE A 130 -1.15 -2.01 -10.99
CA PHE A 130 -0.85 -0.66 -11.49
C PHE A 130 0.52 -0.58 -12.16
N ALA A 131 1.55 -1.20 -11.56
CA ALA A 131 2.89 -1.24 -12.15
C ALA A 131 2.90 -1.94 -13.52
N LEU A 132 2.16 -3.05 -13.68
CA LEU A 132 2.00 -3.75 -14.95
C LEU A 132 1.26 -2.90 -15.99
N ILE A 133 0.22 -2.17 -15.58
CA ILE A 133 -0.48 -1.24 -16.48
C ILE A 133 0.47 -0.17 -17.01
N TYR A 134 1.26 0.49 -16.14
CA TYR A 134 2.22 1.48 -16.60
C TYR A 134 3.34 0.89 -17.46
N PHE A 135 3.79 -0.33 -17.15
CA PHE A 135 4.77 -1.02 -17.97
C PHE A 135 4.21 -1.32 -19.38
N ALA A 136 2.96 -1.79 -19.48
CA ALA A 136 2.30 -1.99 -20.76
C ALA A 136 2.14 -0.67 -21.55
N LEU A 137 1.74 0.41 -20.87
CA LEU A 137 1.64 1.74 -21.49
C LEU A 137 3.00 2.24 -21.98
N LEU A 138 4.07 2.02 -21.23
CA LEU A 138 5.44 2.36 -21.64
C LEU A 138 5.83 1.62 -22.92
N LEU A 139 5.56 0.31 -23.01
CA LEU A 139 5.83 -0.48 -24.22
C LEU A 139 5.06 0.03 -25.44
N ILE A 140 3.80 0.42 -25.26
CA ILE A 140 2.98 1.00 -26.34
C ILE A 140 3.59 2.32 -26.82
N THR A 141 4.00 3.19 -25.90
CA THR A 141 4.61 4.47 -26.27
C THR A 141 5.94 4.29 -26.98
N ILE A 142 6.80 3.39 -26.50
CA ILE A 142 8.09 3.06 -27.15
C ILE A 142 7.85 2.50 -28.56
N SER A 143 6.89 1.58 -28.73
CA SER A 143 6.56 1.00 -30.04
C SER A 143 6.09 2.09 -31.02
N THR A 144 5.23 3.01 -30.55
CA THR A 144 4.75 4.13 -31.37
C THR A 144 5.87 5.07 -31.77
N PHE A 145 6.80 5.37 -30.85
CA PHE A 145 7.96 6.20 -31.11
C PHE A 145 8.89 5.58 -32.15
N LEU A 146 9.21 4.28 -32.03
CA LEU A 146 10.04 3.55 -32.98
C LEU A 146 9.41 3.50 -34.39
N ASN A 147 8.09 3.29 -34.48
CA ASN A 147 7.39 3.29 -35.77
C ASN A 147 7.47 4.66 -36.47
N ASN A 148 7.46 5.76 -35.72
CA ASN A 148 7.59 7.11 -36.28
C ASN A 148 9.02 7.46 -36.73
N LEU A 149 10.05 6.74 -36.25
CA LEU A 149 11.44 6.94 -36.66
C LEU A 149 11.85 6.12 -37.89
N CYS A 150 11.15 5.01 -38.16
CA CYS A 150 11.44 4.11 -39.28
C CYS A 150 10.68 4.47 -40.59
N ILE A 151 9.92 5.57 -40.58
CA ILE A 151 9.27 6.19 -41.75
C ILE A 151 10.06 7.45 -42.11
#